data_AF-A0A4Y2NGI5-F1
#
_entry.id   AF-A0A4Y2NGI5-F1
#
_cell.length_a   1.000
_cell.length_b   1.000
_cell.length_c   1.000
_cell.angle_alpha   90.00
_cell.angle_beta   90.00
_cell.angle_gamma   90.00
#
_symmetry.space_group_name_H-M   'P 1'
#
loop_
_entity.id
_entity.type
_entity.pdbx_description
1 polymer ?
#
loop_
_entity_poly.entity_id
_entity_poly.type
_entity_poly.pdbx_seq_one_letter_code
_entity_poly.pdbx_strand_id
1 'polypeptide(L)'
;MNIADILSRGCTHQQMLNSKWWEGPSWLKENPEFWLFSEIISQPNEVDIEKRKSKLVNMNLTEDTPLVRRVSDYDKMIQVFAWVLRFVNNCKVVIRKCKDSELSQSEIKYSERKLTLLVQSYYLPDAKSSNLIETFIRAVHK
;
A
#
# COMPACT_ATOMS: atom_id res chain seq x y z
N MET A 1 -11.33 16.09 -24.80
CA MET A 1 -10.86 14.80 -24.26
C MET A 1 -9.43 15.03 -23.81
N ASN A 2 -9.09 14.73 -22.56
CA ASN A 2 -7.73 14.92 -22.05
C ASN A 2 -6.83 13.79 -22.58
N ILE A 3 -5.51 14.02 -22.62
CA ILE A 3 -4.50 13.03 -23.03
C ILE A 3 -4.65 11.73 -22.25
N ALA A 4 -4.89 11.83 -20.95
CA ALA A 4 -5.07 10.70 -20.06
C ALA A 4 -6.22 9.79 -20.52
N ASP A 5 -7.33 10.37 -20.98
CA ASP A 5 -8.51 9.62 -21.47
C ASP A 5 -8.23 8.89 -22.79
N ILE A 6 -7.40 9.50 -23.64
CA ILE A 6 -7.04 8.95 -24.94
C ILE A 6 -6.09 7.77 -24.75
N LEU A 7 -5.07 7.93 -23.90
CA LEU A 7 -4.07 6.89 -23.65
C LEU A 7 -4.65 5.72 -22.85
N SER A 8 -5.51 5.98 -21.86
CA SER A 8 -6.13 4.92 -21.03
C SER A 8 -7.04 3.99 -21.82
N ARG A 9 -7.55 4.42 -22.97
CA ARG A 9 -8.46 3.66 -23.84
C ARG A 9 -7.78 2.89 -24.98
N GLY A 10 -6.44 2.83 -24.99
CA GLY A 10 -5.70 2.06 -26.00
C GLY A 10 -5.68 2.73 -27.39
N CYS A 11 -5.48 4.05 -27.41
CA CYS A 11 -5.38 4.84 -28.63
C CYS A 11 -4.20 4.42 -29.52
N THR A 12 -4.44 4.35 -30.83
CA THR A 12 -3.41 4.11 -31.84
C THR A 12 -2.62 5.38 -32.17
N HIS A 13 -1.40 5.24 -32.72
CA HIS A 13 -0.55 6.38 -33.12
C HIS A 13 -1.27 7.38 -34.03
N GLN A 14 -2.07 6.91 -34.99
CA GLN A 14 -2.84 7.79 -35.89
C GLN A 14 -3.96 8.54 -35.17
N GLN A 15 -4.68 7.88 -34.26
CA GLN A 15 -5.70 8.52 -33.45
C GLN A 15 -5.08 9.57 -32.51
N MET A 16 -3.88 9.33 -31.99
CA MET A 16 -3.16 10.29 -31.16
C MET A 16 -2.74 11.54 -31.96
N LEU A 17 -2.18 11.36 -33.15
CA LEU A 17 -1.80 12.48 -34.03
C LEU A 17 -3.00 13.31 -34.48
N ASN A 18 -4.14 12.66 -34.72
CA ASN A 18 -5.38 13.34 -35.11
C ASN A 18 -6.14 13.92 -33.90
N SER A 19 -5.77 13.53 -32.68
CA SER A 19 -6.40 14.08 -31.48
C SER A 19 -5.75 15.41 -31.12
N LYS A 20 -6.53 16.50 -31.18
CA LYS A 20 -6.15 17.83 -30.71
C LYS A 20 -6.15 17.92 -29.18
N TRP A 21 -5.55 16.95 -28.50
CA TRP A 21 -5.60 16.82 -27.05
C TRP A 21 -5.05 18.06 -26.34
N TRP A 22 -4.08 18.73 -26.96
CA TRP A 22 -3.44 19.95 -26.45
C TRP A 22 -4.35 21.18 -26.50
N GLU A 23 -5.38 21.17 -27.34
CA GLU A 23 -6.35 22.26 -27.42
C GLU A 23 -7.41 22.20 -26.31
N GLY A 24 -7.51 21.05 -25.62
CA GLY A 24 -8.57 20.78 -24.67
C GLY A 24 -9.96 20.64 -25.31
N PRO A 25 -10.99 20.37 -24.50
CA PRO A 25 -12.38 20.37 -24.97
C PRO A 25 -12.83 21.76 -25.43
N SER A 26 -13.71 21.85 -26.43
CA SER A 26 -14.21 23.13 -26.93
C SER A 26 -14.87 23.98 -25.85
N TRP A 27 -15.60 23.36 -24.91
CA TRP A 27 -16.25 24.07 -23.80
C TRP A 27 -15.28 24.78 -22.86
N LEU A 28 -14.01 24.37 -22.80
CA LEU A 28 -13.01 25.02 -21.96
C LEU A 28 -12.62 26.40 -22.50
N LYS A 29 -12.83 26.62 -23.81
CA LYS A 29 -12.58 27.89 -24.49
C LYS A 29 -13.80 28.83 -24.40
N GLU A 30 -14.95 28.33 -23.97
CA GLU A 30 -16.17 29.11 -23.79
C GLU A 30 -16.16 29.86 -22.43
N ASN A 31 -17.06 30.83 -22.26
CA ASN A 31 -17.23 31.53 -20.99
C ASN A 31 -17.51 30.50 -19.86
N PRO A 32 -16.90 30.65 -18.66
CA PRO A 32 -17.12 29.79 -17.51
C PRO A 32 -18.58 29.42 -17.21
N GLU A 33 -19.54 30.27 -17.54
CA GLU A 33 -20.98 30.00 -17.38
C GLU A 33 -21.50 28.85 -18.28
N PHE A 34 -20.83 28.59 -19.41
CA PHE A 34 -21.13 27.48 -20.33
C PHE A 34 -20.25 26.25 -20.10
N TRP A 35 -19.39 26.28 -19.08
CA TRP A 35 -18.68 25.06 -18.71
C TRP A 35 -19.71 24.03 -18.28
N LEU A 36 -19.51 22.78 -18.69
CA LEU A 36 -20.36 21.68 -18.28
C LEU A 36 -20.17 21.47 -16.77
N PHE A 37 -20.94 22.19 -15.96
CA PHE A 37 -21.22 21.83 -14.58
C PHE A 37 -22.14 20.61 -14.62
N SER A 38 -21.59 19.48 -15.03
CA SER A 38 -22.13 18.22 -14.59
C SER A 38 -22.05 18.27 -13.06
N GLU A 39 -23.20 18.34 -12.37
CA GLU A 39 -23.27 17.68 -11.07
C GLU A 39 -22.55 16.35 -11.26
N ILE A 40 -21.57 16.06 -10.41
CA ILE A 40 -20.82 14.81 -10.48
C ILE A 40 -21.82 13.72 -10.09
N ILE A 41 -22.70 13.35 -11.03
CA ILE A 41 -23.52 12.16 -10.95
C ILE A 41 -22.51 11.05 -11.17
N SER A 42 -21.93 10.62 -10.06
CA SER A 42 -21.11 9.42 -9.99
C SER A 42 -22.05 8.28 -10.40
N GLN A 43 -22.10 7.97 -11.70
CA GLN A 43 -22.75 6.76 -12.18
C GLN A 43 -22.04 5.62 -11.47
N PRO A 44 -22.72 4.86 -10.58
CA PRO A 44 -22.05 3.86 -9.73
C PRO A 44 -21.24 2.87 -10.57
N ASN A 45 -21.72 2.62 -11.79
CA ASN A 45 -21.16 1.64 -12.71
C ASN A 45 -19.79 2.02 -13.28
N GLU A 46 -19.48 3.30 -13.54
CA GLU A 46 -18.18 3.69 -14.11
C GLU A 46 -17.07 3.68 -13.04
N VAL A 47 -17.41 4.12 -11.82
CA VAL A 47 -16.49 4.10 -10.67
C VAL A 47 -16.20 2.65 -10.24
N ASP A 48 -17.16 1.73 -10.34
CA ASP A 48 -16.97 0.32 -9.99
C ASP A 48 -16.12 -0.46 -11.01
N ILE A 49 -16.05 -0.03 -12.28
CA ILE A 49 -15.14 -0.61 -13.28
C ILE A 49 -13.67 -0.23 -12.96
N GLU A 50 -13.45 0.99 -12.46
CA GLU A 50 -12.14 1.51 -12.06
C GLU A 50 -11.73 1.16 -10.63
N LYS A 51 -12.68 0.77 -9.75
CA LYS A 51 -12.38 0.12 -8.47
C LYS A 51 -11.69 -1.20 -8.79
N ARG A 52 -10.37 -1.07 -8.89
CA ARG A 52 -9.32 -2.08 -8.81
C ARG A 52 -9.93 -3.46 -8.63
N LYS A 53 -9.82 -4.30 -9.66
CA LYS A 53 -9.67 -5.73 -9.45
C LYS A 53 -8.62 -5.85 -8.35
N SER A 54 -9.04 -6.01 -7.10
CA SER A 54 -8.15 -6.36 -6.02
C SER A 54 -7.52 -7.63 -6.51
N LYS A 55 -6.25 -7.53 -6.93
CA LYS A 55 -5.47 -8.69 -7.26
C LYS A 55 -5.42 -9.42 -5.93
N LEU A 56 -6.28 -10.43 -5.78
CA LEU A 56 -6.15 -11.40 -4.71
C LEU A 56 -4.77 -12.01 -4.96
N VAL A 57 -3.77 -11.44 -4.32
CA VAL A 57 -2.44 -12.03 -4.28
C VAL A 57 -2.65 -13.29 -3.46
N ASN A 58 -2.72 -14.42 -4.14
CA ASN A 58 -2.73 -15.70 -3.51
C ASN A 58 -1.35 -15.86 -2.85
N MET A 59 -1.28 -15.51 -1.56
CA MET A 59 -0.12 -15.84 -0.74
C MET A 59 -0.15 -17.35 -0.54
N ASN A 60 0.36 -18.09 -1.54
CA ASN A 60 0.73 -19.47 -1.35
C ASN A 60 1.80 -19.48 -0.24
N LEU A 61 1.38 -19.60 1.02
CA LEU A 61 2.24 -19.89 2.17
C LEU A 61 2.77 -21.31 1.99
N THR A 62 3.63 -21.48 0.99
CA THR A 62 4.40 -22.70 0.82
C THR A 62 5.67 -22.45 1.61
N GLU A 63 5.69 -23.06 2.78
CA GLU A 63 6.71 -22.99 3.84
C GLU A 63 6.70 -21.72 4.70
N ASP A 64 6.39 -21.90 6.00
CA ASP A 64 6.57 -20.96 7.11
C ASP A 64 8.06 -20.66 7.37
N THR A 65 8.80 -20.29 6.34
CA THR A 65 10.20 -19.91 6.47
C THR A 65 10.27 -18.56 7.16
N PRO A 66 10.84 -18.45 8.37
CA PRO A 66 10.92 -17.19 9.09
C PRO A 66 11.62 -16.15 8.23
N LEU A 67 11.17 -14.89 8.32
CA LEU A 67 11.78 -13.76 7.60
C LEU A 67 13.31 -13.68 7.84
N VAL A 68 13.74 -14.17 9.00
CA VAL A 68 15.14 -14.31 9.43
C VAL A 68 16.00 -15.10 8.44
N ARG A 69 15.43 -16.12 7.79
CA ARG A 69 16.16 -16.94 6.81
C ARG A 69 16.27 -16.28 5.44
N ARG A 70 15.48 -15.23 5.17
CA ARG A 70 15.44 -14.55 3.87
C ARG A 70 16.36 -13.32 3.81
N VAL A 71 16.79 -12.81 4.96
CA VAL A 71 17.66 -11.63 5.05
C VAL A 71 18.97 -12.03 5.71
N SER A 72 20.06 -11.96 4.96
CA SER A 72 21.41 -12.34 5.44
C SER A 72 22.10 -11.27 6.29
N ASP A 73 21.46 -10.10 6.45
CA ASP A 73 21.99 -8.93 7.12
C ASP A 73 21.10 -8.57 8.32
N TYR A 74 21.68 -8.66 9.51
CA TYR A 74 20.99 -8.47 10.78
C TYR A 74 20.44 -7.05 10.93
N ASP A 75 21.22 -6.04 10.58
CA ASP A 75 20.83 -4.64 10.73
C ASP A 75 19.71 -4.28 9.76
N LYS A 76 19.83 -4.74 8.51
CA LYS A 76 18.75 -4.61 7.52
C LYS A 76 17.48 -5.31 8.00
N MET A 77 17.61 -6.49 8.63
CA MET A 77 16.47 -7.21 9.14
C MET A 77 15.74 -6.43 10.25
N ILE A 78 16.48 -5.84 11.19
CA ILE A 78 15.90 -4.99 12.25
C ILE A 78 15.17 -3.81 11.63
N GLN A 79 15.77 -3.15 10.64
CA GLN A 79 15.15 -1.99 9.98
C GLN A 79 13.83 -2.37 9.28
N VAL A 80 13.83 -3.47 8.52
CA VAL A 80 12.60 -3.98 7.87
C VAL A 80 11.54 -4.30 8.92
N PHE A 81 11.91 -4.99 10.00
CA PHE A 81 10.99 -5.35 11.06
C PHE A 81 10.42 -4.11 11.79
N ALA A 82 11.25 -3.07 11.98
CA ALA A 82 10.83 -1.80 12.55
C ALA A 82 9.81 -1.06 11.68
N TRP A 83 10.03 -1.03 10.36
CA TRP A 83 9.07 -0.46 9.42
C TRP A 83 7.74 -1.21 9.42
N VAL A 84 7.76 -2.54 9.48
CA VAL A 84 6.55 -3.36 9.58
C VAL A 84 5.78 -3.04 10.87
N LEU A 85 6.46 -2.99 12.01
CA LEU A 85 5.83 -2.65 13.29
C LEU A 85 5.24 -1.24 13.29
N ARG A 86 5.95 -0.27 12.70
CA ARG A 86 5.45 1.10 12.54
C ARG A 86 4.22 1.14 11.65
N PHE A 87 4.24 0.43 10.52
CA PHE A 87 3.10 0.34 9.61
C PHE A 87 1.86 -0.22 10.34
N VAL A 88 2.00 -1.35 11.03
CA VAL A 88 0.92 -1.96 11.83
C VAL A 88 0.39 -0.98 12.88
N ASN A 89 1.26 -0.21 13.53
CA ASN A 89 0.85 0.79 14.50
C ASN A 89 0.13 1.98 13.84
N ASN A 90 0.61 2.45 12.70
CA ASN A 90 -0.01 3.53 11.93
C ASN A 90 -1.40 3.13 11.41
N CYS A 91 -1.62 1.86 11.04
CA CYS A 91 -2.95 1.35 10.65
C CYS A 91 -3.98 1.42 11.78
N LYS A 92 -3.55 1.43 13.05
CA LYS A 92 -4.44 1.47 14.23
C LYS A 92 -4.79 2.90 14.67
N VAL A 93 -4.16 3.91 14.08
CA VAL A 93 -4.25 5.30 14.51
C VAL A 93 -5.03 6.11 13.47
N VAL A 94 -5.87 7.05 13.92
CA VAL A 94 -6.57 7.98 13.02
C VAL A 94 -5.54 8.78 12.20
N ILE A 95 -5.73 8.83 10.87
CA ILE A 95 -4.82 9.33 9.82
C ILE A 95 -3.92 10.51 10.23
N ARG A 96 -4.41 11.46 11.03
CA ARG A 96 -3.68 12.67 11.46
C ARG A 96 -2.55 12.45 12.47
N LYS A 97 -2.39 11.25 13.02
CA LYS A 97 -1.31 10.90 13.98
C LYS A 97 -0.34 9.84 13.42
N CYS A 98 -0.41 9.56 12.13
CA CYS A 98 0.50 8.64 11.45
C CYS A 98 1.94 9.18 11.51
N LYS A 99 2.90 8.34 11.88
CA LYS A 99 4.31 8.70 11.84
C LYS A 99 4.88 8.40 10.45
N ASP A 100 5.39 9.43 9.78
CA ASP A 100 6.03 9.37 8.45
C ASP A 100 7.48 9.89 8.45
N SER A 101 8.09 10.02 9.63
CA SER A 101 9.49 10.43 9.77
C SER A 101 10.46 9.24 9.63
N GLU A 102 11.76 9.48 9.71
CA GLU A 102 12.74 8.39 9.86
C GLU A 102 12.50 7.54 11.12
N LEU A 103 13.04 6.31 11.12
CA LEU A 103 12.99 5.42 12.29
C LEU A 103 13.76 6.04 13.45
N SER A 104 13.10 6.17 14.59
CA SER A 104 13.79 6.60 15.81
C SER A 104 14.61 5.46 16.43
N GLN A 105 15.64 5.80 17.18
CA GLN A 105 16.48 4.81 17.88
C GLN A 105 15.67 3.92 18.84
N SER A 106 14.59 4.44 19.44
CA SER A 106 13.71 3.66 20.30
C SER A 106 12.91 2.62 19.51
N GLU A 107 12.47 2.94 18.29
CA GLU A 107 11.80 1.99 17.39
C GLU A 107 12.76 0.90 16.93
N ILE A 108 14.00 1.24 16.57
CA ILE A 108 15.02 0.26 16.20
C ILE A 108 15.27 -0.72 17.35
N LYS A 109 15.55 -0.20 18.56
CA LYS A 109 15.78 -1.02 19.76
C LYS A 109 14.58 -1.87 20.17
N TYR A 110 13.37 -1.32 20.03
CA TYR A 110 12.14 -2.07 20.29
C TYR A 110 11.98 -3.24 19.31
N SER A 111 12.27 -2.98 18.03
CA SER A 111 12.13 -3.95 16.95
C SER A 111 13.13 -5.07 17.07
N GLU A 112 14.39 -4.76 17.41
CA GLU A 112 15.43 -5.73 17.73
C GLU A 112 14.99 -6.70 18.84
N ARG A 113 14.50 -6.17 19.98
CA ARG A 113 14.03 -6.99 21.10
C ARG A 113 12.87 -7.89 20.69
N LYS A 114 11.89 -7.35 19.96
CA LYS A 114 10.72 -8.12 19.51
C LYS A 114 11.10 -9.19 18.50
N LEU A 115 12.03 -8.88 17.59
CA LEU A 115 12.55 -9.82 16.62
C LEU A 115 13.28 -10.96 17.32
N THR A 116 14.18 -10.66 18.26
CA THR A 116 14.87 -11.68 19.06
C THR A 116 13.89 -12.60 19.78
N LEU A 117 12.87 -12.05 20.42
CA LEU A 117 11.82 -12.85 21.09
C LEU A 117 11.03 -13.72 20.11
N LEU A 118 10.74 -13.21 18.90
CA LEU A 118 10.05 -13.96 17.85
C LEU A 118 10.88 -15.14 17.34
N VAL A 119 12.18 -14.93 17.13
CA VAL A 119 13.12 -15.98 16.73
C VAL A 119 13.25 -17.01 17.84
N GLN A 120 13.42 -16.56 19.08
CA GLN A 120 13.49 -17.46 20.23
C GLN A 120 12.22 -18.30 20.36
N SER A 121 11.03 -17.72 20.22
CA SER A 121 9.79 -18.48 20.33
C SER A 121 9.57 -19.47 19.18
N TYR A 122 10.11 -19.18 17.99
CA TYR A 122 10.05 -20.09 16.86
C TYR A 122 10.96 -21.31 17.03
N TYR A 123 12.18 -21.13 17.56
CA TYR A 123 13.18 -22.20 17.69
C TYR A 123 13.25 -22.84 19.08
N LEU A 124 12.70 -22.21 20.11
CA LEU A 124 12.72 -22.65 21.52
C LEU A 124 11.31 -22.63 22.12
N PRO A 125 10.42 -23.54 21.70
CA PRO A 125 9.00 -23.53 22.10
C PRO A 125 8.74 -23.76 23.60
N ASP A 126 9.69 -24.34 24.35
CA ASP A 126 9.57 -24.58 25.80
C ASP A 126 9.72 -23.31 26.66
N ALA A 127 10.26 -22.23 26.10
CA ALA A 127 10.28 -20.94 26.78
C ALA A 127 8.91 -20.27 26.60
N LYS A 128 8.28 -19.77 27.69
CA LYS A 128 6.95 -19.10 27.82
C LYS A 128 6.60 -18.01 26.77
N SER A 129 6.68 -18.30 25.48
CA SER A 129 6.77 -17.32 24.39
C SER A 129 5.77 -17.58 23.26
N SER A 130 4.94 -18.63 23.39
CA SER A 130 3.79 -18.95 22.53
C SER A 130 2.86 -17.76 22.26
N ASN A 131 2.67 -16.86 23.24
CA ASN A 131 1.76 -15.71 23.09
C ASN A 131 2.26 -14.63 22.11
N LEU A 132 3.57 -14.56 21.83
CA LEU A 132 4.15 -13.48 21.01
C LEU A 132 3.91 -13.70 19.52
N ILE A 133 4.05 -14.94 19.04
CA ILE A 133 3.76 -15.33 17.65
C ILE A 133 2.27 -15.11 17.36
N GLU A 134 1.38 -15.62 18.20
CA GLU A 134 -0.07 -15.43 18.03
C GLU A 134 -0.46 -13.95 18.05
N THR A 135 0.14 -13.14 18.93
CA THR A 135 -0.15 -11.70 18.99
C THR A 135 0.34 -10.97 17.73
N PHE A 136 1.49 -11.35 17.19
CA PHE A 136 2.01 -10.76 15.95
C PHE A 136 1.15 -11.14 14.74
N ILE A 137 0.79 -12.42 14.61
CA ILE A 137 -0.12 -12.90 13.56
C ILE A 137 -1.48 -12.19 13.66
N ARG A 138 -2.08 -12.10 14.86
CA ARG A 138 -3.35 -11.38 15.05
C ARG A 138 -3.27 -9.88 14.75
N ALA A 139 -2.11 -9.26 14.94
CA ALA A 139 -1.92 -7.84 14.65
C ALA A 139 -1.74 -7.53 13.17
N VAL A 140 -1.31 -8.50 12.36
CA VAL A 140 -1.15 -8.38 10.90
C VAL A 140 -2.44 -8.74 10.15
N HIS A 141 -3.29 -9.60 10.73
CA HIS A 141 -4.52 -10.10 10.10
C HIS A 141 -5.80 -9.31 10.45
N LYS A 142 -5.72 -8.17 11.14
CA LYS A 142 -6.87 -7.29 11.47
C LYS A 142 -6.77 -5.96 10.74
#